data_AF-A0A957SXN0-F1
#
_entry.id   AF-A0A957SXN0-F1
#
_cell.length_a   1.000
_cell.length_b   1.000
_cell.length_c   1.000
_cell.angle_alpha   90.00
_cell.angle_beta   90.00
_cell.angle_gamma   90.00
#
_symmetry.space_group_name_H-M   'P 1'
#
loop_
_entity.id
_entity.type
_entity.pdbx_description
1 polymer ?
#
loop_
_entity_poly.entity_id
_entity_poly.type
_entity_poly.pdbx_seq_one_letter_code
_entity_poly.pdbx_strand_id
1 'polypeptide(L)'
;MRTQSGADPATALNLIPAAPADLEERLVWLPDRPQSVEQREMEPNTRDLITRSYLRAWAQWGISLEVGQPYGLGTYYAGPALAGVTRNVTETVASGWTIRQSNLHHEVELHYYADDGSIVGFTDYNVQLVQQYLPLDGTRRRATDSTVLQSTHRYDVVMVLEDGNWRIYQWRRLGNATPAIVGPWQPEKATTDTTPAPVAGLATINTGTLWVDSQPFVVAGINYYPQATPWTAFWPN
;
A
#
# COMPACT_ATOMS: atom_id res chain seq x y z
N MET A 1 22.26 -30.70 -37.74
CA MET A 1 22.55 -30.11 -36.41
C MET A 1 21.36 -29.25 -36.01
N ARG A 2 20.64 -29.63 -34.94
CA ARG A 2 19.62 -28.78 -34.30
C ARG A 2 20.10 -28.57 -32.87
N THR A 3 20.53 -27.36 -32.54
CA THR A 3 20.86 -26.96 -31.18
C THR A 3 19.55 -26.59 -30.47
N GLN A 4 19.16 -27.37 -29.47
CA GLN A 4 18.19 -26.93 -28.47
C GLN A 4 18.84 -25.81 -27.65
N SER A 5 18.24 -24.62 -27.68
CA SER A 5 18.54 -23.58 -26.70
C SER A 5 17.90 -23.98 -25.37
N GLY A 6 18.72 -24.28 -24.37
CA GLY A 6 18.25 -24.48 -23.00
C GLY A 6 17.56 -23.21 -22.47
N ALA A 7 16.52 -23.40 -21.67
CA ALA A 7 15.83 -22.31 -20.99
C ALA A 7 16.84 -21.51 -20.14
N ASP A 8 16.76 -20.19 -20.24
CA ASP A 8 17.59 -19.28 -19.46
C ASP A 8 17.24 -19.44 -17.95
N PRO A 9 18.22 -19.77 -17.08
CA PRO A 9 17.98 -19.91 -15.65
C PRO A 9 17.45 -18.62 -14.99
N ALA A 10 17.60 -17.45 -15.62
CA ALA A 10 16.97 -16.21 -15.16
C ALA A 10 15.44 -16.22 -15.29
N THR A 11 14.86 -17.08 -16.14
CA THR A 11 13.40 -17.24 -16.27
C THR A 11 12.82 -18.21 -15.23
N ALA A 12 13.67 -18.95 -14.50
CA ALA A 12 13.24 -20.00 -13.57
C ALA A 12 12.86 -19.48 -12.17
N LEU A 13 13.24 -18.25 -11.82
CA LEU A 13 12.95 -17.68 -10.50
C LEU A 13 11.82 -16.65 -10.61
N ASN A 14 10.60 -17.14 -10.74
CA ASN A 14 9.41 -16.31 -10.55
C ASN A 14 9.23 -16.09 -9.03
N LEU A 15 10.00 -15.14 -8.47
CA LEU A 15 9.81 -14.70 -7.09
C LEU A 15 8.39 -14.14 -7.00
N ILE A 16 7.49 -14.90 -6.38
CA ILE A 16 6.14 -14.43 -6.05
C ILE A 16 6.34 -13.25 -5.09
N PRO A 17 6.03 -12.01 -5.47
CA PRO A 17 6.18 -10.90 -4.54
C PRO A 17 5.19 -11.13 -3.39
N ALA A 18 5.70 -11.21 -2.17
CA ALA A 18 4.87 -11.37 -0.99
C ALA A 18 4.12 -10.06 -0.73
N ALA A 19 2.85 -10.17 -0.35
CA ALA A 19 2.11 -9.02 0.16
C ALA A 19 2.79 -8.46 1.43
N PRO A 20 2.75 -7.13 1.67
CA PRO A 20 3.31 -6.55 2.88
C PRO A 20 2.68 -7.15 4.15
N ALA A 21 3.49 -7.33 5.21
CA ALA A 21 3.03 -7.94 6.46
C ALA A 21 2.01 -7.06 7.21
N ASP A 22 2.12 -5.75 7.05
CA ASP A 22 1.27 -4.72 7.66
C ASP A 22 0.00 -4.42 6.84
N LEU A 23 -0.25 -5.16 5.76
CA LEU A 23 -1.29 -4.83 4.79
C LEU A 23 -2.67 -4.63 5.45
N GLU A 24 -3.05 -5.53 6.37
CA GLU A 24 -4.35 -5.50 7.06
C GLU A 24 -4.50 -4.30 8.01
N GLU A 25 -3.39 -3.72 8.48
CA GLU A 25 -3.38 -2.55 9.37
C GLU A 25 -3.63 -1.22 8.64
N ARG A 26 -3.61 -1.25 7.30
CA ARG A 26 -3.73 -0.05 6.44
C ARG A 26 -5.18 0.40 6.21
N LEU A 27 -6.17 -0.30 6.77
CA LEU A 27 -7.58 0.02 6.58
C LEU A 27 -8.24 0.42 7.90
N VAL A 28 -8.86 1.60 7.90
CA VAL A 28 -9.71 2.06 8.98
C VAL A 28 -11.16 2.02 8.52
N TRP A 29 -12.01 1.38 9.31
CA TRP A 29 -13.45 1.44 9.11
C TRP A 29 -14.02 2.71 9.74
N LEU A 30 -14.72 3.48 8.92
CA LEU A 30 -15.57 4.57 9.38
C LEU A 30 -16.87 4.01 9.99
N PRO A 31 -17.60 4.79 10.80
CA PRO A 31 -18.91 4.39 11.27
C PRO A 31 -19.80 3.97 10.09
N ASP A 32 -20.50 2.85 10.24
CA ASP A 32 -21.41 2.38 9.21
C ASP A 32 -22.49 3.43 8.97
N ARG A 33 -22.84 3.61 7.69
CA ARG A 33 -23.90 4.52 7.34
C ARG A 33 -25.19 4.03 8.02
N PRO A 34 -25.99 4.92 8.66
CA PRO A 34 -27.20 4.51 9.35
C PRO A 34 -28.09 3.71 8.41
N GLN A 35 -28.18 2.41 8.69
CA GLN A 35 -29.00 1.52 7.90
C GLN A 35 -30.47 1.75 8.28
N SER A 36 -31.37 1.61 7.30
CA SER A 36 -32.79 1.44 7.61
C SER A 36 -32.95 0.23 8.54
N VAL A 37 -33.95 0.26 9.44
CA VAL A 37 -34.22 -0.77 10.46
C VAL A 37 -34.33 -2.21 9.89
N GLU A 38 -34.44 -2.34 8.57
CA GLU A 38 -34.59 -3.60 7.83
C GLU A 38 -33.28 -4.24 7.34
N GLN A 39 -32.09 -3.63 7.51
CA GLN A 39 -30.84 -4.23 7.03
C GLN A 39 -30.24 -5.19 8.07
N ARG A 40 -29.78 -6.35 7.59
CA ARG A 40 -29.12 -7.39 8.39
C ARG A 40 -27.80 -6.88 8.98
N GLU A 41 -27.56 -7.18 10.25
CA GLU A 41 -26.26 -6.98 10.90
C GLU A 41 -25.20 -7.91 10.29
N MET A 42 -24.01 -7.38 10.03
CA MET A 42 -22.89 -8.15 9.47
C MET A 42 -22.35 -9.16 10.50
N GLU A 43 -22.02 -10.37 10.05
CA GLU A 43 -21.47 -11.40 10.93
C GLU A 43 -20.08 -11.01 11.45
N PRO A 44 -19.69 -11.47 12.66
CA PRO A 44 -18.48 -11.00 13.35
C PRO A 44 -17.16 -11.10 12.55
N ASN A 45 -17.05 -12.06 11.61
CA ASN A 45 -15.83 -12.31 10.85
C ASN A 45 -15.91 -11.82 9.39
N THR A 46 -17.10 -11.45 8.91
CA THR A 46 -17.31 -11.08 7.51
C THR A 46 -16.53 -9.82 7.17
N ARG A 47 -16.50 -8.85 8.08
CA ARG A 47 -15.77 -7.59 7.93
C ARG A 47 -14.28 -7.80 7.73
N ASP A 48 -13.67 -8.69 8.52
CA ASP A 48 -12.25 -9.04 8.39
C ASP A 48 -11.95 -9.74 7.06
N LEU A 49 -12.84 -10.65 6.62
CA LEU A 49 -12.69 -11.32 5.33
C LEU A 49 -12.76 -10.34 4.15
N ILE A 50 -13.66 -9.35 4.23
CA ILE A 50 -13.78 -8.27 3.25
C ILE A 50 -12.50 -7.41 3.27
N THR A 51 -12.06 -6.95 4.44
CA THR A 51 -10.83 -6.15 4.61
C THR A 51 -9.62 -6.84 3.98
N ARG A 52 -9.39 -8.12 4.35
CA ARG A 52 -8.28 -8.91 3.79
C ARG A 52 -8.37 -9.05 2.28
N SER A 53 -9.55 -9.38 1.76
CA SER A 53 -9.74 -9.64 0.33
C SER A 53 -9.58 -8.35 -0.48
N TYR A 54 -10.12 -7.23 0.01
CA TYR A 54 -10.01 -5.93 -0.61
C TYR A 54 -8.56 -5.46 -0.70
N LEU A 55 -7.81 -5.53 0.39
CA LEU A 55 -6.41 -5.09 0.43
C LEU A 55 -5.49 -6.02 -0.38
N ARG A 56 -5.75 -7.33 -0.38
CA ARG A 56 -5.04 -8.28 -1.25
C ARG A 56 -5.31 -8.04 -2.72
N ALA A 57 -6.52 -7.59 -3.09
CA ALA A 57 -6.82 -7.20 -4.46
C ALA A 57 -5.89 -6.08 -4.94
N TRP A 58 -5.74 -5.02 -4.13
CA TRP A 58 -4.80 -3.93 -4.41
C TRP A 58 -3.36 -4.40 -4.55
N ALA A 59 -2.89 -5.26 -3.63
CA ALA A 59 -1.54 -5.82 -3.70
C ALA A 59 -1.35 -6.66 -4.98
N GLN A 60 -2.32 -7.51 -5.33
CA GLN A 60 -2.25 -8.34 -6.54
C GLN A 60 -2.24 -7.50 -7.82
N TRP A 61 -2.96 -6.37 -7.85
CA TRP A 61 -2.88 -5.44 -8.96
C TRP A 61 -1.49 -4.80 -9.07
N GLY A 62 -0.89 -4.38 -7.95
CA GLY A 62 0.48 -3.89 -7.91
C GLY A 62 1.51 -4.91 -8.41
N ILE A 63 1.37 -6.18 -8.02
CA ILE A 63 2.19 -7.29 -8.51
C ILE A 63 2.04 -7.45 -10.03
N SER A 64 0.80 -7.40 -10.54
CA SER A 64 0.54 -7.54 -11.97
C SER A 64 1.18 -6.42 -12.79
N LEU A 65 1.16 -5.20 -12.26
CA LEU A 65 1.82 -4.03 -12.85
C LEU A 65 3.35 -4.14 -12.84
N GLU A 66 3.93 -4.65 -11.76
CA GLU A 66 5.39 -4.79 -11.64
C GLU A 66 5.91 -5.92 -12.53
N VAL A 67 5.22 -7.06 -12.56
CA VAL A 67 5.59 -8.21 -13.41
C VAL A 67 5.24 -7.94 -14.88
N GLY A 68 4.33 -7.01 -15.17
CA GLY A 68 3.94 -6.65 -16.53
C GLY A 68 3.02 -7.69 -17.19
N GLN A 69 2.20 -8.38 -16.41
CA GLN A 69 1.20 -9.33 -16.91
C GLN A 69 0.02 -9.41 -15.93
N PRO A 70 -1.21 -9.69 -16.39
CA PRO A 70 -2.41 -9.78 -15.55
C PRO A 70 -2.43 -11.07 -14.69
N TYR A 71 -1.40 -11.24 -13.87
CA TYR A 71 -1.14 -12.44 -13.08
C TYR A 71 -2.01 -12.47 -11.83
N GLY A 72 -2.74 -13.58 -11.62
CA GLY A 72 -3.49 -13.83 -10.37
C GLY A 72 -4.67 -12.89 -10.10
N LEU A 73 -5.02 -11.98 -11.01
CA LEU A 73 -6.08 -10.99 -10.80
C LEU A 73 -7.46 -11.63 -10.57
N GLY A 74 -7.77 -12.75 -11.23
CA GLY A 74 -9.04 -13.47 -11.09
C GLY A 74 -9.32 -14.03 -9.69
N THR A 75 -8.30 -14.11 -8.82
CA THR A 75 -8.48 -14.51 -7.42
C THR A 75 -9.27 -13.46 -6.64
N TYR A 76 -9.07 -12.17 -6.96
CA TYR A 76 -9.59 -11.04 -6.18
C TYR A 76 -10.53 -10.11 -6.94
N TYR A 77 -10.58 -10.23 -8.27
CA TYR A 77 -11.45 -9.43 -9.12
C TYR A 77 -12.34 -10.34 -9.96
N ALA A 78 -13.58 -9.89 -10.19
CA ALA A 78 -14.55 -10.53 -11.06
C ALA A 78 -15.22 -9.51 -11.98
N GLY A 79 -15.91 -10.02 -13.01
CA GLY A 79 -16.76 -9.21 -13.88
C GLY A 79 -16.06 -7.98 -14.48
N PRO A 80 -16.72 -6.80 -14.48
CA PRO A 80 -16.18 -5.58 -15.06
C PRO A 80 -14.88 -5.08 -14.39
N ALA A 81 -14.73 -5.27 -13.08
CA ALA A 81 -13.51 -4.87 -12.39
C ALA A 81 -12.30 -5.68 -12.87
N LEU A 82 -12.45 -7.01 -13.03
CA LEU A 82 -11.39 -7.87 -13.58
C LEU A 82 -10.96 -7.43 -14.99
N ALA A 83 -11.93 -7.14 -15.85
CA ALA A 83 -11.66 -6.64 -17.20
C ALA A 83 -10.91 -5.29 -17.15
N GLY A 84 -11.27 -4.41 -16.22
CA GLY A 84 -10.63 -3.11 -16.01
C GLY A 84 -9.17 -3.23 -15.58
N VAL A 85 -8.87 -4.00 -14.54
CA VAL A 85 -7.49 -4.16 -14.05
C VAL A 85 -6.61 -4.92 -15.05
N THR A 86 -7.17 -5.90 -15.74
CA THR A 86 -6.46 -6.63 -16.81
C THR A 86 -6.07 -5.68 -17.94
N ARG A 87 -7.03 -4.88 -18.41
CA ARG A 87 -6.78 -3.88 -19.46
C ARG A 87 -5.71 -2.89 -19.03
N ASN A 88 -5.83 -2.34 -17.82
CA ASN A 88 -4.86 -1.40 -17.28
C ASN A 88 -3.44 -1.96 -17.32
N VAL A 89 -3.22 -3.20 -16.84
CA VAL A 89 -1.90 -3.84 -16.88
C VAL A 89 -1.40 -3.98 -18.32
N THR A 90 -2.25 -4.47 -19.24
CA THR A 90 -1.85 -4.66 -20.64
C THR A 90 -1.53 -3.34 -21.36
N GLU A 91 -2.28 -2.28 -21.09
CA GLU A 91 -2.06 -0.96 -21.68
C GLU A 91 -0.79 -0.30 -21.13
N THR A 92 -0.49 -0.48 -19.84
CA THR A 92 0.76 -0.02 -19.22
C THR A 92 1.98 -0.63 -19.92
N VAL A 93 1.96 -1.95 -20.13
CA VAL A 93 3.05 -2.66 -20.82
C VAL A 93 3.14 -2.26 -22.29
N ALA A 94 2.01 -2.18 -22.99
CA ALA A 94 1.97 -1.73 -24.39
C ALA A 94 2.49 -0.29 -24.56
N SER A 95 2.36 0.54 -23.53
CA SER A 95 2.90 1.90 -23.49
C SER A 95 4.38 1.97 -23.10
N GLY A 96 5.04 0.83 -22.91
CA GLY A 96 6.46 0.76 -22.60
C GLY A 96 6.81 1.09 -21.15
N TRP A 97 5.88 0.87 -20.20
CA TRP A 97 6.09 1.14 -18.78
C TRP A 97 5.99 -0.13 -17.93
N THR A 98 6.77 -0.16 -16.86
CA THR A 98 6.56 -0.98 -15.66
C THR A 98 6.16 -0.04 -14.53
N ILE A 99 5.18 -0.44 -13.71
CA ILE A 99 4.77 0.35 -12.55
C ILE A 99 4.96 -0.50 -11.30
N ARG A 100 5.71 0.02 -10.32
CA ARG A 100 5.68 -0.49 -8.95
C ARG A 100 4.67 0.30 -8.15
N GLN A 101 3.78 -0.39 -7.44
CA GLN A 101 2.68 0.24 -6.73
C GLN A 101 2.54 -0.31 -5.31
N SER A 102 2.34 0.60 -4.37
CA SER A 102 1.93 0.28 -3.00
C SER A 102 0.73 1.14 -2.60
N ASN A 103 -0.28 0.54 -1.99
CA ASN A 103 -1.28 1.28 -1.20
C ASN A 103 -0.75 1.50 0.22
N LEU A 104 -1.07 2.62 0.84
CA LEU A 104 -0.57 2.98 2.17
C LEU A 104 -1.69 3.11 3.20
N HIS A 105 -2.89 3.48 2.76
CA HIS A 105 -3.99 3.81 3.65
C HIS A 105 -5.34 3.70 2.93
N HIS A 106 -6.38 3.37 3.69
CA HIS A 106 -7.77 3.23 3.27
C HIS A 106 -8.72 3.68 4.39
N GLU A 107 -9.79 4.40 4.03
CA GLU A 107 -10.86 4.80 4.96
C GLU A 107 -12.20 4.37 4.40
N VAL A 108 -12.77 3.32 4.96
CA VAL A 108 -13.90 2.62 4.35
C VAL A 108 -15.17 2.82 5.16
N GLU A 109 -16.23 3.28 4.48
CA GLU A 109 -17.59 3.35 5.02
C GLU A 109 -18.46 2.30 4.33
N LEU A 110 -19.06 1.41 5.14
CA LEU A 110 -20.02 0.44 4.66
C LEU A 110 -21.36 1.12 4.33
N HIS A 111 -21.90 0.88 3.14
CA HIS A 111 -23.22 1.39 2.72
C HIS A 111 -24.29 0.33 2.64
N TYR A 112 -23.90 -0.90 2.30
CA TYR A 112 -24.83 -1.97 1.99
C TYR A 112 -24.22 -3.33 2.28
N TYR A 113 -25.02 -4.20 2.89
CA TYR A 113 -24.75 -5.62 3.04
C TYR A 113 -26.03 -6.38 2.70
N ALA A 114 -25.94 -7.33 1.77
CA ALA A 114 -27.11 -8.08 1.32
C ALA A 114 -27.61 -9.04 2.41
N ASP A 115 -28.91 -9.30 2.42
CA ASP A 115 -29.56 -10.17 3.42
C ASP A 115 -29.06 -11.62 3.35
N ASP A 116 -28.62 -12.06 2.18
CA ASP A 116 -28.02 -13.38 1.95
C ASP A 116 -26.52 -13.43 2.26
N GLY A 117 -25.93 -12.29 2.63
CA GLY A 117 -24.51 -12.13 2.96
C GLY A 117 -23.54 -12.25 1.79
N SER A 118 -24.03 -12.25 0.54
CA SER A 118 -23.22 -12.51 -0.64
C SER A 118 -22.68 -11.25 -1.34
N ILE A 119 -23.19 -10.07 -0.99
CA ILE A 119 -22.82 -8.80 -1.62
C ILE A 119 -22.56 -7.74 -0.56
N VAL A 120 -21.52 -6.94 -0.77
CA VAL A 120 -21.22 -5.76 0.04
C VAL A 120 -20.93 -4.56 -0.85
N GLY A 121 -21.45 -3.39 -0.46
CA GLY A 121 -21.18 -2.11 -1.10
C GLY A 121 -20.60 -1.13 -0.10
N PHE A 122 -19.48 -0.50 -0.45
CA PHE A 122 -18.82 0.48 0.39
C PHE A 122 -18.11 1.57 -0.43
N THR A 123 -17.82 2.69 0.21
CA THR A 123 -16.94 3.72 -0.35
C THR A 123 -15.64 3.72 0.44
N ASP A 124 -14.53 3.73 -0.29
CA ASP A 124 -13.21 4.04 0.24
C ASP A 124 -12.88 5.50 -0.06
N TYR A 125 -12.75 6.31 0.98
CA TYR A 125 -12.58 7.75 0.87
C TYR A 125 -11.13 8.20 0.74
N ASN A 126 -10.16 7.37 1.11
CA ASN A 126 -8.78 7.81 1.31
C ASN A 126 -7.76 6.75 0.85
N VAL A 127 -7.87 6.31 -0.40
CA VAL A 127 -6.87 5.42 -1.00
C VAL A 127 -5.60 6.21 -1.27
N GLN A 128 -4.58 5.99 -0.45
CA GLN A 128 -3.25 6.57 -0.66
C GLN A 128 -2.37 5.60 -1.43
N LEU A 129 -1.89 6.02 -2.60
CA LEU A 129 -1.01 5.22 -3.46
C LEU A 129 0.34 5.90 -3.63
N VAL A 130 1.39 5.08 -3.62
CA VAL A 130 2.71 5.43 -4.14
C VAL A 130 2.97 4.57 -5.36
N GLN A 131 3.30 5.21 -6.47
CA GLN A 131 3.61 4.57 -7.74
C GLN A 131 4.96 5.03 -8.25
N GLN A 132 5.79 4.09 -8.69
CA GLN A 132 7.03 4.36 -9.41
C GLN A 132 6.89 3.88 -10.85
N TYR A 133 6.97 4.81 -11.80
CA TYR A 133 6.94 4.55 -13.23
C TYR A 133 8.36 4.34 -13.75
N LEU A 134 8.59 3.20 -14.40
CA LEU A 134 9.88 2.76 -14.91
C LEU A 134 9.77 2.44 -16.40
N PRO A 135 10.66 2.96 -17.27
CA PRO A 135 10.68 2.56 -18.68
C PRO A 135 10.94 1.05 -18.82
N LEU A 136 10.20 0.37 -19.69
CA LEU A 136 10.37 -1.06 -19.99
C LEU A 136 11.64 -1.34 -20.81
N ASP A 137 12.17 -0.33 -21.51
CA ASP A 137 13.27 -0.49 -22.47
C ASP A 137 14.62 -0.80 -21.77
N GLY A 138 15.18 -1.97 -22.08
CA GLY A 138 16.42 -2.48 -21.49
C GLY A 138 17.67 -1.66 -21.82
N THR A 139 17.58 -0.66 -22.69
CA THR A 139 18.72 0.16 -23.15
C THR A 139 18.97 1.42 -22.32
N ARG A 140 18.04 1.82 -21.43
CA ARG A 140 18.26 2.94 -20.49
C ARG A 140 17.63 2.68 -19.12
N ARG A 141 18.17 1.71 -18.39
CA ARG A 141 17.98 1.62 -16.93
C ARG A 141 18.83 2.67 -16.22
N ARG A 142 18.61 3.95 -16.48
CA ARG A 142 19.15 4.99 -15.60
C ARG A 142 18.08 5.27 -14.54
N ALA A 143 18.43 5.07 -13.27
CA ALA A 143 17.51 5.30 -12.16
C ALA A 143 16.88 6.71 -12.15
N THR A 144 17.54 7.67 -12.81
CA THR A 144 17.06 9.05 -13.04
C THR A 144 15.82 9.17 -13.92
N ASP A 145 15.47 8.13 -14.68
CA ASP A 145 14.36 8.17 -15.63
C ASP A 145 13.06 7.64 -15.00
N SER A 146 13.08 7.34 -13.70
CA SER A 146 11.90 6.92 -12.95
C SER A 146 11.17 8.11 -12.35
N THR A 147 9.84 8.08 -12.42
CA THR A 147 8.98 9.10 -11.80
C THR A 147 8.22 8.46 -10.65
N VAL A 148 8.32 9.03 -9.47
CA VAL A 148 7.54 8.62 -8.29
C VAL A 148 6.37 9.59 -8.12
N LEU A 149 5.16 9.05 -8.05
CA LEU A 149 3.94 9.79 -7.81
C LEU A 149 3.27 9.28 -6.53
N GLN A 150 2.91 10.21 -5.66
CA GLN A 150 2.00 9.95 -4.56
C GLN A 150 0.65 10.55 -4.89
N SER A 151 -0.41 9.79 -4.66
CA SER A 151 -1.77 10.21 -5.01
C SER A 151 -2.79 9.72 -4.01
N THR A 152 -3.89 10.46 -3.89
CA THR A 152 -5.01 10.11 -3.02
C THR A 152 -6.30 10.07 -3.82
N HIS A 153 -7.07 9.00 -3.66
CA HIS A 153 -8.24 8.73 -4.48
C HIS A 153 -9.43 8.24 -3.66
N ARG A 154 -10.63 8.45 -4.21
CA ARG A 154 -11.88 7.90 -3.69
C ARG A 154 -12.44 6.85 -4.63
N TYR A 155 -12.93 5.75 -4.07
CA TYR A 155 -13.55 4.65 -4.81
C TYR A 155 -14.90 4.25 -4.25
N ASP A 156 -15.85 3.99 -5.15
CA ASP A 156 -16.99 3.15 -4.83
C ASP A 156 -16.67 1.70 -5.24
N VAL A 157 -16.95 0.78 -4.32
CA VAL A 157 -16.60 -0.63 -4.46
C VAL A 157 -17.84 -1.47 -4.20
N VAL A 158 -18.06 -2.46 -5.07
CA VAL A 158 -18.96 -3.57 -4.79
C VAL A 158 -18.13 -4.85 -4.81
N MET A 159 -18.23 -5.63 -3.74
CA MET A 159 -17.65 -6.96 -3.67
C MET A 159 -18.74 -8.02 -3.60
N VAL A 160 -18.45 -9.18 -4.19
CA VAL A 160 -19.31 -10.36 -4.23
C VAL A 160 -18.58 -11.55 -3.61
N LEU A 161 -19.31 -12.40 -2.89
CA LEU A 161 -18.80 -13.64 -2.34
C LEU A 161 -19.04 -14.77 -3.35
N GLU A 162 -17.98 -15.26 -3.97
CA GLU A 162 -18.02 -16.33 -4.96
C GLU A 162 -17.05 -17.45 -4.56
N ASP A 163 -17.54 -18.70 -4.52
CA ASP A 163 -16.75 -19.88 -4.14
C ASP A 163 -16.03 -19.70 -2.79
N GLY A 164 -16.66 -19.00 -1.84
CA GLY A 164 -16.07 -18.69 -0.53
C GLY A 164 -15.02 -17.57 -0.53
N ASN A 165 -14.82 -16.88 -1.65
CA ASN A 165 -13.85 -15.79 -1.78
C ASN A 165 -14.56 -14.46 -2.11
N TRP A 166 -14.26 -13.41 -1.35
CA TRP A 166 -14.72 -12.07 -1.68
C TRP A 166 -13.91 -11.51 -2.85
N ARG A 167 -14.60 -11.11 -3.92
CA ARG A 167 -14.00 -10.53 -5.13
C ARG A 167 -14.59 -9.15 -5.41
N ILE A 168 -13.76 -8.22 -5.84
CA ILE A 168 -14.21 -6.91 -6.32
C ILE A 168 -14.90 -7.10 -7.69
N TYR A 169 -16.18 -6.75 -7.78
CA TYR A 169 -16.99 -6.88 -8.99
C TYR A 169 -17.18 -5.54 -9.72
N GLN A 170 -17.44 -4.48 -8.96
CA GLN A 170 -17.46 -3.10 -9.46
C GLN A 170 -16.41 -2.28 -8.70
N TRP A 171 -15.67 -1.48 -9.45
CA TRP A 171 -14.65 -0.62 -8.89
C TRP A 171 -14.57 0.69 -9.65
N ARG A 172 -15.12 1.75 -9.04
CA ARG A 172 -15.27 3.04 -9.72
C ARG A 172 -14.51 4.10 -8.97
N ARG A 173 -13.48 4.67 -9.61
CA ARG A 173 -12.79 5.86 -9.12
C ARG A 173 -13.73 7.06 -9.24
N LEU A 174 -14.04 7.70 -8.12
CA LEU A 174 -14.92 8.88 -8.06
C LEU A 174 -14.16 10.20 -8.26
N GLY A 175 -12.84 10.18 -8.14
CA GLY A 175 -11.97 11.34 -8.27
C GLY A 175 -10.81 11.30 -7.30
N ASN A 176 -10.19 12.46 -7.09
CA ASN A 176 -9.27 12.63 -5.98
C ASN A 176 -10.07 12.73 -4.69
N ALA A 177 -9.57 12.12 -3.62
CA ALA A 177 -10.18 12.32 -2.31
C ALA A 177 -10.13 13.81 -1.96
N THR A 178 -11.23 14.38 -1.51
CA THR A 178 -11.12 15.50 -0.56
C THR A 178 -10.45 14.87 0.66
N PRO A 179 -9.28 15.37 1.13
CA PRO A 179 -8.69 14.82 2.33
C PRO A 179 -9.79 14.82 3.39
N ALA A 180 -10.11 13.64 3.93
CA ALA A 180 -10.89 13.59 5.15
C ALA A 180 -10.08 14.43 6.14
N ILE A 181 -10.66 15.52 6.62
CA ILE A 181 -10.16 16.11 7.85
C ILE A 181 -10.49 15.07 8.91
N VAL A 182 -9.58 14.11 9.08
CA VAL A 182 -9.37 13.48 10.36
C VAL A 182 -9.21 14.69 11.28
N GLY A 183 -10.15 14.88 12.22
CA GLY A 183 -10.01 15.90 13.24
C GLY A 183 -8.56 15.88 13.71
N PRO A 184 -7.91 17.04 13.87
CA PRO A 184 -6.45 17.18 13.86
C PRO A 184 -5.83 16.01 14.59
N TRP A 185 -4.90 15.30 13.93
CA TRP A 185 -4.11 14.23 14.56
C TRP A 185 -3.82 14.65 15.99
N GLN A 186 -4.46 13.97 16.94
CA GLN A 186 -4.12 14.12 18.34
C GLN A 186 -2.95 13.15 18.51
N PRO A 187 -1.70 13.64 18.66
CA PRO A 187 -0.73 12.79 19.32
C PRO A 187 -1.38 12.30 20.60
N GLU A 188 -1.15 11.05 20.97
CA GLU A 188 -1.25 10.66 22.38
C GLU A 188 -0.67 11.82 23.20
N LYS A 189 -1.50 12.47 24.02
CA LYS A 189 -1.18 13.75 24.66
C LYS A 189 0.26 13.73 25.14
N ALA A 190 1.15 14.39 24.39
CA ALA A 190 2.42 14.78 24.93
C ALA A 190 2.06 15.71 26.09
N THR A 191 2.26 15.24 27.31
CA THR A 191 2.12 16.04 28.51
C THR A 191 2.85 17.36 28.26
N THR A 192 2.13 18.47 28.29
CA THR A 192 2.60 19.82 28.01
C THR A 192 3.54 20.31 29.10
N ASP A 193 4.72 19.70 29.16
CA ASP A 193 5.82 20.15 30.00
C ASP A 193 7.11 20.17 29.18
N THR A 194 7.05 20.81 28.01
CA THR A 194 8.26 21.07 27.23
C THR A 194 8.19 22.47 26.67
N THR A 195 8.82 23.39 27.39
CA THR A 195 9.28 24.69 26.92
C THR A 195 9.94 24.52 25.56
N PRO A 196 9.66 25.36 24.54
CA PRO A 196 10.34 25.27 23.25
C PRO A 196 11.85 25.37 23.47
N ALA A 197 12.60 24.35 23.04
CA ALA A 197 14.05 24.45 23.00
C ALA A 197 14.44 25.58 22.02
N PRO A 198 15.38 26.46 22.39
CA PRO A 198 15.88 27.47 21.46
C PRO A 198 16.45 26.78 20.22
N VAL A 199 16.28 27.41 19.06
CA VAL A 199 16.83 26.95 17.77
C VAL A 199 18.35 27.00 17.90
N ALA A 200 18.96 25.88 18.30
CA ALA A 200 20.38 25.79 18.55
C ALA A 200 21.14 25.86 17.20
N GLY A 201 22.27 26.57 17.16
CA GLY A 201 23.12 26.64 15.98
C GLY A 201 23.58 25.26 15.48
N LEU A 202 24.08 25.19 14.23
CA LEU A 202 24.67 23.95 13.71
C LEU A 202 25.86 23.51 14.57
N ALA A 203 25.91 22.23 14.92
CA ALA A 203 27.01 21.69 15.71
C ALA A 203 28.34 21.69 14.94
N THR A 204 29.42 22.08 15.61
CA THR A 204 30.80 22.03 15.09
C THR A 204 31.64 21.06 15.93
N ILE A 205 32.69 20.49 15.35
CA ILE A 205 33.59 19.56 16.06
C ILE A 205 34.89 20.29 16.39
N ASN A 206 35.29 20.28 17.66
CA ASN A 206 36.63 20.70 18.10
C ASN A 206 37.20 19.69 19.10
N THR A 207 38.39 19.17 18.81
CA THR A 207 39.13 18.15 19.60
C THR A 207 38.27 16.96 20.04
N GLY A 208 37.41 16.44 19.15
CA GLY A 208 36.56 15.27 19.43
C GLY A 208 35.28 15.55 20.20
N THR A 209 35.03 16.80 20.61
CA THR A 209 33.80 17.22 21.28
C THR A 209 32.94 18.02 20.29
N LEU A 210 31.62 17.78 20.32
CA LEU A 210 30.65 18.57 19.56
C LEU A 210 30.33 19.87 20.32
N TRP A 211 30.14 20.96 19.60
CA TRP A 211 29.86 22.28 20.16
C TRP A 211 28.70 22.93 19.43
N VAL A 212 27.74 23.48 20.17
CA VAL A 212 26.63 24.29 19.66
C VAL A 212 26.61 25.59 20.46
N ASP A 213 26.60 26.74 19.79
CA ASP A 213 26.59 28.07 20.41
C ASP A 213 27.66 28.25 21.50
N SER A 214 28.86 27.71 21.24
CA SER A 214 30.03 27.71 22.14
C SER A 214 29.87 26.92 23.44
N GLN A 215 28.85 26.06 23.53
CA GLN A 215 28.67 25.09 24.62
C GLN A 215 28.94 23.66 24.11
N PRO A 216 29.59 22.80 24.91
CA PRO A 216 29.78 21.40 24.54
C PRO A 216 28.42 20.71 24.46
N PHE A 217 28.16 20.03 23.35
CA PHE A 217 26.91 19.38 23.01
C PHE A 217 27.06 17.86 23.09
N VAL A 218 26.11 17.21 23.79
CA VAL A 218 26.01 15.76 23.85
C VAL A 218 24.79 15.34 23.03
N VAL A 219 25.00 14.52 22.00
CA VAL A 219 23.90 14.01 21.18
C VAL A 219 23.08 13.02 22.00
N ALA A 220 21.85 13.37 22.33
CA ALA A 220 20.87 12.43 22.86
C ALA A 220 20.25 11.65 21.68
N GLY A 221 20.90 10.57 21.26
CA GLY A 221 20.37 9.68 20.23
C GLY A 221 19.40 8.66 20.83
N ILE A 222 18.27 8.41 20.17
CA ILE A 222 17.52 7.17 20.37
C ILE A 222 18.24 6.09 19.58
N ASN A 223 18.69 5.04 20.26
CA ASN A 223 19.32 3.90 19.62
C ASN A 223 18.24 3.04 18.95
N TYR A 224 18.03 3.23 17.65
CA TYR A 224 17.07 2.46 16.85
C TYR A 224 17.50 0.99 16.60
N TYR A 225 18.62 0.55 17.20
CA TYR A 225 19.17 -0.78 17.00
C TYR A 225 19.04 -1.64 18.28
N PRO A 226 18.61 -2.91 18.15
CA PRO A 226 18.56 -3.83 19.28
C PRO A 226 19.98 -4.09 19.80
N GLN A 227 20.28 -3.66 21.02
CA GLN A 227 21.60 -3.85 21.66
C GLN A 227 22.01 -5.33 21.79
N ALA A 228 21.03 -6.23 21.76
CA ALA A 228 21.24 -7.66 21.99
C ALA A 228 21.69 -8.46 20.75
N THR A 229 21.74 -7.86 19.56
CA THR A 229 22.00 -8.62 18.32
C THR A 229 23.22 -8.07 17.58
N PRO A 230 24.30 -8.86 17.42
CA PRO A 230 25.49 -8.42 16.69
C PRO A 230 25.18 -8.12 15.23
N TRP A 231 25.63 -6.96 14.77
CA TRP A 231 25.50 -6.43 13.41
C TRP A 231 25.92 -7.41 12.30
N THR A 232 26.91 -8.26 12.58
CA THR A 232 27.47 -9.23 11.61
C THR A 232 26.50 -10.35 11.24
N ALA A 233 25.40 -10.54 11.98
CA ALA A 233 24.40 -11.56 11.67
C ALA A 233 23.43 -11.16 10.54
N PHE A 234 23.31 -9.87 10.23
CA PHE A 234 22.36 -9.37 9.22
C PHE A 234 22.88 -9.45 7.78
N TRP A 235 24.20 -9.56 7.60
CA TRP A 235 24.84 -9.62 6.29
C TRP A 235 25.89 -10.74 6.27
N PRO A 236 25.49 -12.00 6.00
CA PRO A 236 26.43 -13.04 5.64
C PRO A 236 27.01 -12.72 4.25
N ASN A 237 28.35 -12.69 4.15
CA ASN A 237 29.08 -12.60 2.88
C ASN A 237 28.77 -13.78 1.96
#